data_AF-A0A447JJY1-F1
#
_entry.id   AF-A0A447JJY1-F1
#
_cell.length_a   1.000
_cell.length_b   1.000
_cell.length_c   1.000
_cell.angle_alpha   90.00
_cell.angle_beta   90.00
_cell.angle_gamma   90.00
#
_symmetry.space_group_name_H-M   'P 1'
#
loop_
_entity.id
_entity.type
_entity.pdbx_description
1 polymer ?
#
loop_
_entity_poly.entity_id
_entity_poly.type
_entity_poly.pdbx_seq_one_letter_code
_entity_poly.pdbx_strand_id
1 'polypeptide(L)'
;MGKLALAAKITHVPSMYLSELPGKNHGCRQAAIDGHIEIGKRCREMGVDTIIVFDTHWLVNSAYHINCADHFQGVYTSNELPHFIRDMTYDYDGNPELGHLIADEAVKLGVRAKAQQHPEPEAGVWHAGADALHEQRQALQSGLHLGVLYCS
;
A
#
# COMPACT_ATOMS: atom_id res chain seq x y z
N MET A 1 6.69 -23.39 2.77
CA MET A 1 6.51 -23.04 1.34
C MET A 1 5.56 -21.86 1.29
N GLY A 2 5.94 -20.75 0.66
CA GLY A 2 5.06 -19.57 0.53
C GLY A 2 3.85 -19.84 -0.36
N LYS A 3 2.75 -19.11 -0.15
CA LYS A 3 1.49 -19.29 -0.88
C LYS A 3 0.89 -17.92 -1.23
N LEU A 4 0.57 -17.71 -2.51
CA LEU A 4 -0.32 -16.62 -2.93
C LEU A 4 -1.75 -17.00 -2.54
N ALA A 5 -2.31 -16.34 -1.52
CA ALA A 5 -3.65 -16.64 -1.02
C ALA A 5 -4.76 -15.91 -1.79
N LEU A 6 -4.51 -14.66 -2.17
CA LEU A 6 -5.47 -13.79 -2.85
C LEU A 6 -4.75 -12.81 -3.77
N ALA A 7 -5.40 -12.48 -4.88
CA ALA A 7 -5.01 -11.37 -5.75
C ALA A 7 -6.25 -10.53 -6.05
N ALA A 8 -6.11 -9.22 -5.99
CA ALA A 8 -7.19 -8.28 -6.25
C ALA A 8 -6.70 -7.10 -7.07
N LYS A 9 -7.57 -6.58 -7.94
CA LYS A 9 -7.43 -5.26 -8.54
C LYS A 9 -8.30 -4.31 -7.74
N ILE A 10 -7.68 -3.30 -7.15
CA ILE A 10 -8.35 -2.31 -6.31
C ILE A 10 -8.32 -0.92 -6.96
N THR A 11 -9.25 -0.06 -6.56
CA THR A 11 -9.25 1.36 -6.91
C THR A 11 -8.64 2.15 -5.76
N HIS A 12 -7.93 3.25 -6.07
CA HIS A 12 -7.32 4.15 -5.10
C HIS A 12 -7.78 5.60 -5.35
N VAL A 13 -9.03 5.79 -5.80
CA VAL A 13 -9.49 7.12 -6.19
C VAL A 13 -9.72 7.99 -4.94
N PRO A 14 -9.19 9.23 -4.88
CA PRO A 14 -9.34 10.15 -3.74
C PRO A 14 -10.78 10.35 -3.24
N SER A 15 -11.75 10.20 -4.14
CA SER A 15 -13.18 10.29 -3.81
C SER A 15 -13.67 9.21 -2.83
N MET A 16 -12.90 8.14 -2.60
CA MET A 16 -13.21 7.14 -1.59
C MET A 16 -12.99 7.70 -0.18
N TYR A 17 -11.85 8.33 0.09
CA TYR A 17 -11.64 9.06 1.34
C TYR A 17 -12.72 10.13 1.57
N LEU A 18 -13.04 10.91 0.54
CA LEU A 18 -14.12 11.90 0.61
C LEU A 18 -15.51 11.29 0.83
N SER A 19 -15.70 10.01 0.48
CA SER A 19 -16.94 9.28 0.69
C SER A 19 -17.15 8.89 2.14
N GLU A 20 -16.09 8.81 2.96
CA GLU A 20 -16.18 8.51 4.39
C GLU A 20 -16.39 9.77 5.25
N LEU A 21 -16.09 10.95 4.71
CA LEU A 21 -16.26 12.23 5.39
C LEU A 21 -17.71 12.76 5.28
N PRO A 22 -18.26 13.37 6.35
CA PRO A 22 -19.54 14.08 6.25
C PRO A 22 -19.49 15.19 5.21
N GLY A 23 -20.49 15.28 4.34
CA GLY A 23 -20.61 16.33 3.34
C GLY A 23 -21.30 15.87 2.07
N LYS A 24 -21.17 16.67 1.01
CA LYS A 24 -21.83 16.42 -0.29
C LYS A 24 -21.46 15.05 -0.90
N ASN A 25 -20.25 14.58 -0.67
CA ASN A 25 -19.73 13.35 -1.26
C ASN A 25 -19.86 12.12 -0.35
N HIS A 26 -20.42 12.26 0.85
CA HIS A 26 -20.59 11.15 1.79
C HIS A 26 -21.37 10.00 1.12
N GLY A 27 -20.80 8.80 1.15
CA GLY A 27 -21.38 7.57 0.61
C GLY A 27 -21.26 7.39 -0.90
N CYS A 28 -20.65 8.34 -1.63
CA CYS A 28 -20.58 8.28 -3.10
C CYS A 28 -19.73 7.12 -3.65
N ARG A 29 -18.91 6.47 -2.82
CA ARG A 29 -18.04 5.33 -3.18
C ARG A 29 -18.22 4.10 -2.30
N GLN A 30 -19.35 3.95 -1.61
CA GLN A 30 -19.54 2.88 -0.62
C GLN A 30 -19.23 1.47 -1.16
N ALA A 31 -19.65 1.15 -2.39
CA ALA A 31 -19.38 -0.17 -2.98
C ALA A 31 -17.87 -0.48 -3.13
N ALA A 32 -17.03 0.53 -3.39
CA ALA A 32 -15.59 0.33 -3.47
C ALA A 32 -14.94 0.16 -2.08
N ILE A 33 -15.47 0.87 -1.09
CA ILE A 33 -15.06 0.78 0.31
C ILE A 33 -15.41 -0.61 0.87
N ASP A 34 -16.66 -1.06 0.66
CA ASP A 34 -17.12 -2.40 1.05
C ASP A 34 -16.27 -3.50 0.40
N GLY A 35 -15.85 -3.30 -0.85
CA GLY A 35 -14.92 -4.19 -1.55
C GLY A 35 -13.56 -4.32 -0.84
N HIS A 36 -12.98 -3.21 -0.39
CA HIS A 36 -11.71 -3.22 0.37
C HIS A 36 -11.87 -3.92 1.72
N ILE A 37 -12.97 -3.66 2.43
CA ILE A 37 -13.29 -4.30 3.71
C ILE A 37 -13.39 -5.82 3.54
N GLU A 38 -14.10 -6.28 2.51
CA GLU A 38 -14.26 -7.71 2.22
C GLU A 38 -12.94 -8.38 1.83
N ILE A 39 -12.08 -7.70 1.04
CA ILE A 39 -10.73 -8.20 0.74
C ILE A 39 -9.92 -8.36 2.03
N GLY A 40 -9.91 -7.35 2.90
CA GLY A 40 -9.21 -7.39 4.19
C GLY A 40 -9.72 -8.53 5.08
N LYS A 41 -11.05 -8.72 5.15
CA LYS A 41 -11.67 -9.83 5.87
C LYS A 41 -11.19 -11.19 5.33
N ARG A 42 -11.23 -11.40 4.02
CA ARG A 42 -10.77 -12.66 3.40
C ARG A 42 -9.29 -12.92 3.65
N CYS A 43 -8.44 -11.90 3.56
CA CYS A 43 -7.03 -12.03 3.86
C CYS A 43 -6.80 -12.54 5.30
N ARG A 44 -7.51 -11.98 6.28
CA ARG A 44 -7.45 -12.43 7.68
C ARG A 44 -7.96 -13.86 7.86
N GLU A 45 -9.10 -14.20 7.28
CA GLU A 45 -9.69 -15.54 7.36
C GLU A 45 -8.77 -16.61 6.73
N MET A 46 -7.99 -16.25 5.72
CA MET A 46 -7.01 -17.13 5.08
C MET A 46 -5.64 -17.14 5.77
N GLY A 47 -5.44 -16.35 6.83
CA GLY A 47 -4.16 -16.24 7.53
C GLY A 47 -3.04 -15.67 6.65
N VAL A 48 -3.36 -14.71 5.78
CA VAL A 48 -2.34 -13.90 5.08
C VAL A 48 -1.46 -13.24 6.14
N ASP A 49 -0.15 -13.17 5.90
CA ASP A 49 0.82 -12.49 6.79
C ASP A 49 1.40 -11.21 6.16
N THR A 50 1.40 -11.14 4.83
CA THR A 50 2.02 -10.06 4.07
C THR A 50 1.15 -9.69 2.88
N ILE A 51 0.90 -8.39 2.71
CA ILE A 51 0.26 -7.84 1.50
C ILE A 51 1.35 -7.28 0.60
N ILE A 52 1.32 -7.66 -0.68
CA ILE A 52 2.15 -7.06 -1.72
C ILE A 52 1.28 -6.07 -2.52
N VAL A 53 1.64 -4.79 -2.50
CA VAL A 53 0.96 -3.73 -3.24
C VAL A 53 1.78 -3.34 -4.45
N PHE A 54 1.18 -3.35 -5.64
CA PHE A 54 1.73 -2.69 -6.82
C PHE A 54 1.10 -1.31 -6.95
N ASP A 55 1.86 -0.28 -6.62
CA ASP A 55 1.38 1.10 -6.64
C ASP A 55 1.63 1.74 -8.02
N THR A 56 0.72 2.56 -8.52
CA THR A 56 0.89 3.34 -9.76
C THR A 56 1.48 4.72 -9.52
N HIS A 57 1.59 5.17 -8.27
CA HIS A 57 2.08 6.50 -7.88
C HIS A 57 3.49 6.52 -7.31
N TRP A 58 4.14 5.37 -7.10
CA TRP A 58 5.53 5.34 -6.62
C TRP A 58 6.54 5.50 -7.77
N LEU A 59 6.64 6.70 -8.32
CA LEU A 59 7.44 6.98 -9.50
C LEU A 59 8.95 6.75 -9.27
N VAL A 60 9.52 5.79 -9.99
CA VAL A 60 10.97 5.54 -10.03
C VAL A 60 11.47 5.46 -11.47
N ASN A 61 12.63 6.05 -11.73
CA ASN A 61 13.17 6.19 -13.10
C ASN A 61 14.31 5.22 -13.41
N SER A 62 14.77 4.41 -12.45
CA SER A 62 15.90 3.49 -12.65
C SER A 62 15.73 2.23 -11.83
N ALA A 63 15.41 1.12 -12.52
CA ALA A 63 15.09 -0.18 -11.93
C ALA A 63 13.71 -0.23 -11.25
N TYR A 64 13.23 -1.44 -10.98
CA TYR A 64 12.08 -1.71 -10.13
C TYR A 64 12.50 -1.55 -8.67
N HIS A 65 11.70 -0.83 -7.88
CA HIS A 65 12.00 -0.59 -6.48
C HIS A 65 11.06 -1.43 -5.60
N ILE A 66 11.65 -2.03 -4.57
CA ILE A 66 10.95 -2.84 -3.57
C ILE A 66 11.18 -2.19 -2.22
N ASN A 67 10.09 -1.87 -1.54
CA ASN A 67 10.17 -1.26 -0.23
C ASN A 67 10.51 -2.32 0.84
N CYS A 68 11.62 -2.12 1.53
CA CYS A 68 12.23 -3.06 2.46
C CYS A 68 12.62 -2.38 3.79
N ALA A 69 12.00 -1.25 4.15
CA ALA A 69 12.09 -0.79 5.53
C ALA A 69 11.35 -1.77 6.45
N ASP A 70 11.81 -1.87 7.69
CA ASP A 70 11.23 -2.71 8.73
C ASP A 70 9.89 -2.16 9.24
N HIS A 71 9.79 -0.84 9.34
CA HIS A 71 8.61 -0.17 9.87
C HIS A 71 8.40 1.21 9.22
N PHE A 72 7.14 1.56 8.98
CA PHE A 72 6.73 2.83 8.40
C PHE A 72 5.77 3.55 9.33
N GLN A 73 6.14 4.77 9.72
CA GLN A 73 5.26 5.64 10.48
C GLN A 73 5.41 7.09 10.01
N GLY A 74 4.34 7.86 10.11
CA GLY A 74 4.38 9.27 9.75
C GLY A 74 3.02 9.91 9.57
N VAL A 75 3.06 11.12 9.00
CA VAL A 75 1.87 11.89 8.64
C VAL A 75 1.96 12.22 7.16
N TYR A 76 0.98 11.75 6.41
CA TYR A 76 0.87 11.95 4.98
C TYR A 76 -0.03 13.15 4.64
N THR A 77 0.40 13.91 3.64
CA THR A 77 -0.42 14.90 2.95
C THR A 77 -0.25 14.73 1.45
N SER A 78 -1.36 14.74 0.73
CA SER A 78 -1.41 14.55 -0.71
C SER A 78 -0.72 15.68 -1.45
N ASN A 79 0.22 15.37 -2.36
CA ASN A 79 0.80 16.35 -3.26
C ASN A 79 -0.22 16.81 -4.34
N GLU A 80 -1.11 15.91 -4.81
CA GLU A 80 -2.11 16.18 -5.84
C GLU A 80 -3.33 16.93 -5.29
N LEU A 81 -3.79 16.55 -4.08
CA LEU A 81 -5.03 17.04 -3.47
C LEU A 81 -4.85 17.42 -1.97
N PRO A 82 -3.88 18.29 -1.63
CA PRO A 82 -3.53 18.62 -0.22
C PRO A 82 -4.64 19.29 0.57
N HIS A 83 -5.65 19.86 -0.11
CA HIS A 83 -6.79 20.52 0.51
C HIS A 83 -7.88 19.54 0.95
N PHE A 84 -7.87 18.32 0.41
CA PHE A 84 -8.79 17.24 0.78
C PHE A 84 -8.11 16.18 1.64
N ILE A 85 -6.91 15.76 1.26
CA ILE A 85 -6.20 14.61 1.82
C ILE A 85 -4.92 15.13 2.48
N ARG A 86 -4.99 15.29 3.80
CA ARG A 86 -3.92 15.90 4.61
C ARG A 86 -3.95 15.40 6.04
N ASP A 87 -2.81 15.54 6.71
CA ASP A 87 -2.65 15.20 8.13
C ASP A 87 -3.01 13.74 8.46
N MET A 88 -2.82 12.82 7.50
CA MET A 88 -3.20 11.42 7.63
C MET A 88 -2.09 10.62 8.29
N THR A 89 -2.33 10.18 9.52
CA THR A 89 -1.38 9.32 10.24
C THR A 89 -1.37 7.90 9.67
N TYR A 90 -0.18 7.34 9.49
CA TYR A 90 0.03 5.93 9.15
C TYR A 90 1.08 5.32 10.08
N ASP A 91 0.95 4.02 10.31
CA ASP A 91 1.81 3.20 11.17
C ASP A 91 1.60 1.73 10.74
N TYR A 92 2.62 1.10 10.17
CA TYR A 92 2.58 -0.29 9.73
C TYR A 92 3.98 -0.91 9.58
N ASP A 93 4.06 -2.22 9.77
CA ASP A 93 5.31 -2.97 9.59
C ASP A 93 5.55 -3.32 8.11
N GLY A 94 6.80 -3.26 7.68
CA GLY A 94 7.24 -3.81 6.41
C GLY A 94 7.62 -5.29 6.50
N ASN A 95 7.96 -5.89 5.37
CA ASN A 95 8.55 -7.23 5.31
C ASN A 95 9.91 -7.18 4.58
N PRO A 96 11.00 -6.75 5.26
CA PRO A 96 12.31 -6.59 4.63
C PRO A 96 12.85 -7.90 4.09
N GLU A 97 12.64 -9.02 4.80
CA GLU A 97 13.10 -10.34 4.35
C GLU A 97 12.47 -10.72 3.00
N LEU A 98 11.14 -10.63 2.90
CA LEU A 98 10.44 -10.91 1.65
C LEU A 98 10.83 -9.92 0.55
N GLY A 99 10.97 -8.64 0.88
CA GLY A 99 11.34 -7.60 -0.09
C GLY A 99 12.71 -7.86 -0.73
N HIS A 100 13.71 -8.23 0.07
CA HIS A 100 15.03 -8.64 -0.43
C HIS A 100 14.96 -9.90 -1.30
N LEU A 101 14.20 -10.93 -0.87
CA LEU A 101 14.01 -12.14 -1.66
C LEU A 101 13.39 -11.87 -3.04
N ILE A 102 12.42 -10.95 -3.11
CA ILE A 102 11.81 -10.53 -4.38
C ILE A 102 12.82 -9.81 -5.27
N ALA A 103 13.60 -8.89 -4.70
CA ALA A 103 14.62 -8.16 -5.46
C ALA A 103 15.69 -9.10 -6.04
N ASP A 104 16.19 -10.03 -5.23
CA ASP A 104 17.20 -11.01 -5.64
C ASP A 104 16.68 -11.91 -6.75
N GLU A 105 15.45 -12.41 -6.63
CA GLU A 105 14.86 -13.28 -7.64
C GLU A 105 14.59 -12.53 -8.95
N ALA A 106 14.11 -11.28 -8.87
CA ALA A 106 13.94 -10.43 -10.04
C ALA A 106 15.27 -10.22 -10.79
N VAL A 107 16.36 -9.96 -10.06
CA VAL A 107 17.70 -9.81 -10.65
C VAL A 107 18.17 -11.09 -11.34
N LYS A 108 17.95 -12.27 -10.74
CA LYS A 108 18.28 -13.56 -11.37
C LYS A 108 17.53 -13.78 -12.67
N LEU A 109 16.30 -13.28 -12.78
CA LEU A 109 15.48 -13.31 -13.99
C LEU A 109 15.82 -12.21 -15.01
N GLY A 110 16.86 -11.41 -14.76
CA GLY A 110 17.30 -10.34 -15.66
C GLY A 110 16.53 -9.03 -15.52
N VAL A 111 15.66 -8.92 -14.51
CA VAL A 111 14.95 -7.68 -14.19
C VAL A 111 15.88 -6.78 -13.37
N ARG A 112 16.06 -5.53 -13.79
CA ARG A 112 16.76 -4.53 -12.98
C ARG A 112 15.90 -4.21 -11.76
N ALA A 113 16.24 -4.70 -10.58
CA ALA A 113 15.52 -4.44 -9.34
C ALA A 113 16.42 -3.94 -8.21
N LYS A 114 15.85 -3.21 -7.25
CA LYS A 114 16.52 -2.64 -6.07
C LYS A 114 15.63 -2.73 -4.84
N ALA A 115 16.11 -3.43 -3.82
CA ALA A 115 15.57 -3.33 -2.47
C ALA A 115 16.01 -2.00 -1.83
N GLN A 116 15.05 -1.23 -1.32
CA GLN A 116 15.30 0.04 -0.63
C GLN A 116 14.90 -0.04 0.83
N GLN A 117 15.80 0.35 1.73
CA GLN A 117 15.57 0.30 3.18
C GLN A 117 15.36 1.68 3.82
N HIS A 118 15.38 2.76 3.02
CA HIS A 118 15.24 4.11 3.58
C HIS A 118 13.77 4.38 3.93
N PRO A 119 13.44 4.63 5.22
CA PRO A 119 12.07 4.86 5.67
C PRO A 119 11.61 6.30 5.41
N GLU A 120 12.22 7.02 4.47
CA GLU A 120 11.87 8.44 4.28
C GLU A 120 10.38 8.56 3.91
N PRO A 121 9.65 9.50 4.55
CA PRO A 121 8.21 9.67 4.35
C PRO A 121 7.86 9.98 2.89
N GLU A 122 8.78 10.57 2.14
CA GLU A 122 8.66 10.81 0.69
C GLU A 122 9.18 9.65 -0.18
N ALA A 123 9.75 8.58 0.37
CA ALA A 123 10.25 7.47 -0.44
C ALA A 123 9.31 6.26 -0.44
N GLY A 124 8.51 6.07 0.62
CA GLY A 124 7.69 4.86 0.82
C GLY A 124 6.17 5.10 0.92
N VAL A 125 5.70 6.35 0.96
CA VAL A 125 4.28 6.69 1.15
C VAL A 125 3.83 7.71 0.10
N TRP A 126 3.74 7.26 -1.15
CA TRP A 126 3.16 8.06 -2.23
C TRP A 126 1.70 7.69 -2.43
N HIS A 127 0.81 8.68 -2.41
CA HIS A 127 -0.58 8.67 -2.91
C HIS A 127 -1.41 7.42 -2.74
N ALA A 128 -1.21 6.37 -3.55
CA ALA A 128 -1.95 5.15 -3.36
C ALA A 128 -1.50 4.42 -2.09
N GLY A 129 -0.25 4.53 -1.67
CA GLY A 129 0.19 4.18 -0.33
C GLY A 129 -0.72 4.78 0.72
N ALA A 130 -0.90 6.10 0.80
CA ALA A 130 -1.70 6.70 1.87
C ALA A 130 -3.23 6.62 1.71
N ASP A 131 -3.75 6.69 0.48
CA ASP A 131 -5.18 6.50 0.19
C ASP A 131 -5.56 5.02 0.35
N ALA A 132 -4.74 4.10 -0.17
CA ALA A 132 -4.87 2.69 0.16
C ALA A 132 -4.53 2.40 1.61
N LEU A 133 -3.68 3.15 2.33
CA LEU A 133 -3.41 2.96 3.78
C LEU A 133 -4.55 3.49 4.65
N HIS A 134 -5.32 4.48 4.19
CA HIS A 134 -6.55 4.91 4.86
C HIS A 134 -7.67 3.87 4.67
N GLU A 135 -7.81 3.34 3.46
CA GLU A 135 -8.77 2.27 3.17
C GLU A 135 -8.31 0.93 3.75
N GLN A 136 -7.00 0.68 3.73
CA GLN A 136 -6.35 -0.41 4.45
C GLN A 136 -6.26 -0.11 5.95
N ARG A 137 -6.67 1.05 6.47
CA ARG A 137 -6.78 1.25 7.93
C ARG A 137 -7.81 0.29 8.54
N GLN A 138 -8.77 -0.20 7.73
CA GLN A 138 -9.68 -1.28 8.10
C GLN A 138 -9.14 -2.70 7.78
N ALA A 139 -8.09 -2.81 6.94
CA ALA A 139 -7.43 -4.06 6.59
C ALA A 139 -6.15 -4.36 7.42
N LEU A 140 -5.44 -3.33 7.88
CA LEU A 140 -4.11 -3.31 8.49
C LEU A 140 -4.10 -2.94 9.98
N GLN A 141 -5.26 -2.67 10.60
CA GLN A 141 -5.39 -2.70 12.06
C GLN A 141 -5.10 -4.09 12.69
N SER A 142 -4.52 -5.03 11.93
CA SER A 142 -4.34 -6.42 12.32
C SER A 142 -2.98 -6.98 11.87
N GLY A 143 -1.86 -6.53 12.44
CA GLY A 143 -0.59 -7.27 12.46
C GLY A 143 -0.10 -7.90 11.14
N LEU A 144 -0.44 -7.31 10.00
CA LEU A 144 -0.02 -7.75 8.65
C LEU A 144 1.14 -6.89 8.21
N HIS A 145 2.16 -7.50 7.63
CA HIS A 145 3.26 -6.77 7.01
C HIS A 145 2.83 -6.24 5.64
N LEU A 146 3.26 -5.03 5.29
CA LEU A 146 3.01 -4.41 3.99
C LEU A 146 4.32 -4.32 3.18
N GLY A 147 4.38 -5.04 2.07
CA GLY A 147 5.42 -4.86 1.05
C GLY A 147 4.86 -4.04 -0.10
N VAL A 148 5.49 -2.91 -0.43
CA VAL A 148 5.13 -2.14 -1.63
C VAL A 148 6.16 -2.43 -2.71
N LEU A 149 5.67 -2.76 -3.90
CA LEU A 149 6.40 -2.95 -5.14
C LEU A 149 5.92 -1.91 -6.14
N TYR A 150 6.83 -1.36 -6.93
CA TYR A 150 6.46 -0.47 -8.02
C TYR A 150 6.94 -1.01 -9.37
N CYS A 151 6.12 -0.82 -10.40
CA CYS A 151 6.36 -1.24 -11.78
C CYS A 151 6.25 -0.05 -12.73
N SER A 152 7.30 0.21 -13.55
CA SER A 152 7.21 0.98 -14.80
C SER A 152 7.35 0.06 -16.00
#